data_AF-A0A1F3XQX2-F1
#
_entry.id   AF-A0A1F3XQX2-F1
#
_cell.length_a   1.000
_cell.length_b   1.000
_cell.length_c   1.000
_cell.angle_alpha   90.00
_cell.angle_beta   90.00
_cell.angle_gamma   90.00
#
_symmetry.space_group_name_H-M   'P 1'
#
loop_
_entity.id
_entity.type
_entity.pdbx_description
1 polymer ?
#
loop_
_entity_poly.entity_id
_entity_poly.type
_entity_poly.pdbx_seq_one_letter_code
_entity_poly.pdbx_strand_id
1 'polypeptide(L)'
;MIKLFTFLHDKKVSGLKLGAISNAGCECVAIADNLGRFELPELDQKTVSELGEIFKQSGISEIVDIHNPIDLTPMANDEAYEKTFSALLSDSRINVGVLGVVPLTAALNTLSASSSHKEDFTKNGSIANRLIALKERTKKPWIVVVDSGVQYDEMVGFLERNRVPVFRKADVALKLFNIFCQHKLEK
;
A
#
# COMPACT_ATOMS: atom_id res chain seq x y z
N MET A 1 12.71 5.09 -11.36
CA MET A 1 13.24 3.80 -11.86
C MET A 1 14.36 3.25 -10.96
N ILE A 2 15.47 3.99 -10.76
CA ILE A 2 16.60 3.54 -9.89
C ILE A 2 16.13 3.05 -8.52
N LYS A 3 15.24 3.83 -7.86
CA LYS A 3 14.65 3.50 -6.56
C LYS A 3 14.08 2.08 -6.48
N LEU A 4 13.35 1.61 -7.49
CA LEU A 4 12.75 0.27 -7.48
C LEU A 4 13.83 -0.81 -7.50
N PHE A 5 14.82 -0.67 -8.39
CA PHE A 5 15.91 -1.64 -8.51
C PHE A 5 16.84 -1.65 -7.30
N THR A 6 16.97 -0.53 -6.57
CA THR A 6 17.76 -0.48 -5.34
C THR A 6 16.96 -0.95 -4.13
N PHE A 7 15.70 -0.57 -4.00
CA PHE A 7 14.91 -0.81 -2.78
C PHE A 7 14.26 -2.19 -2.76
N LEU A 8 13.96 -2.76 -3.94
CA LEU A 8 13.30 -4.06 -4.09
C LEU A 8 14.23 -5.12 -4.70
N HIS A 9 15.55 -4.92 -4.66
CA HIS A 9 16.52 -5.80 -5.31
C HIS A 9 16.41 -7.27 -4.85
N ASP A 10 16.15 -7.49 -3.56
CA ASP A 10 16.02 -8.75 -2.83
C ASP A 10 14.60 -9.35 -2.93
N LYS A 11 13.63 -8.57 -3.42
CA LYS A 11 12.24 -9.01 -3.54
C LYS A 11 12.04 -9.87 -4.79
N LYS A 12 11.19 -10.89 -4.67
CA LYS A 12 10.92 -11.86 -5.74
C LYS A 12 9.60 -11.55 -6.44
N VAL A 13 9.68 -11.19 -7.72
CA VAL A 13 8.50 -11.10 -8.60
C VAL A 13 8.19 -12.50 -9.11
N SER A 14 6.98 -13.01 -8.87
CA SER A 14 6.53 -14.33 -9.31
C SER A 14 5.43 -14.29 -10.39
N GLY A 15 5.01 -13.09 -10.78
CA GLY A 15 3.97 -12.85 -11.78
C GLY A 15 3.46 -11.41 -11.71
N LEU A 16 2.40 -11.11 -12.45
CA LEU A 16 1.84 -9.76 -12.63
C LEU A 16 0.44 -9.60 -12.02
N LYS A 17 0.03 -10.51 -11.13
CA LYS A 17 -1.21 -10.34 -10.38
C LYS A 17 -1.00 -9.35 -9.24
N LEU A 18 -1.62 -8.19 -9.34
CA LEU A 18 -1.46 -7.06 -8.45
C LEU A 18 -2.51 -7.10 -7.34
N GLY A 19 -2.07 -6.95 -6.10
CA GLY A 19 -2.93 -6.60 -4.97
C GLY A 19 -2.86 -5.10 -4.76
N ALA A 20 -4.00 -4.41 -4.84
CA ALA A 20 -4.09 -2.97 -4.68
C ALA A 20 -4.98 -2.59 -3.50
N ILE A 21 -4.53 -1.64 -2.68
CA ILE A 21 -5.38 -0.98 -1.68
C ILE A 21 -5.18 0.53 -1.71
N SER A 22 -6.20 1.30 -1.34
CA SER A 22 -6.12 2.72 -0.98
C SER A 22 -7.26 3.07 -0.02
N ASN A 23 -7.17 4.20 0.66
CA ASN A 23 -8.26 4.77 1.46
C ASN A 23 -9.10 5.81 0.71
N ALA A 24 -8.88 5.97 -0.59
CA ALA A 24 -9.66 6.85 -1.44
C ALA A 24 -10.12 6.12 -2.71
N GLY A 25 -11.44 6.00 -2.89
CA GLY A 25 -12.02 5.37 -4.07
C GLY A 25 -11.58 5.98 -5.40
N CYS A 26 -11.32 7.29 -5.46
CA CYS A 26 -10.77 7.91 -6.67
C CYS A 26 -9.36 7.40 -7.03
N GLU A 27 -8.52 7.11 -6.03
CA GLU A 27 -7.20 6.53 -6.25
C GLU A 27 -7.32 5.05 -6.63
N CYS A 28 -8.28 4.30 -6.06
CA CYS A 28 -8.59 2.94 -6.51
C CYS A 28 -8.96 2.89 -8.00
N VAL A 29 -9.79 3.83 -8.48
CA VAL A 29 -10.11 3.97 -9.91
C VAL A 29 -8.86 4.31 -10.72
N ALA A 30 -8.05 5.29 -10.25
CA ALA A 30 -6.81 5.65 -10.94
C ALA A 30 -5.84 4.46 -11.05
N ILE A 31 -5.79 3.58 -10.05
CA ILE A 31 -5.01 2.34 -10.10
C ILE A 31 -5.56 1.38 -11.17
N ALA A 32 -6.87 1.16 -11.17
CA ALA A 32 -7.54 0.27 -12.11
C ALA A 32 -7.39 0.74 -13.58
N ASP A 33 -7.38 2.05 -13.81
CA ASP A 33 -7.19 2.62 -15.15
C ASP A 33 -5.73 2.56 -15.64
N ASN A 34 -4.76 2.33 -14.75
CA ASN A 34 -3.33 2.38 -15.05
C ASN A 34 -2.59 1.04 -14.86
N LEU A 35 -3.31 -0.08 -14.90
CA LEU A 35 -2.76 -1.42 -14.64
C LEU A 35 -1.61 -1.81 -15.59
N GLY A 36 -1.65 -1.38 -16.84
CA GLY A 36 -0.68 -1.80 -17.85
C GLY A 36 -0.77 -3.31 -18.09
N ARG A 37 0.26 -4.06 -17.69
CA ARG A 37 0.29 -5.54 -17.77
C ARG A 37 -0.17 -6.22 -16.48
N PHE A 38 -0.46 -5.46 -15.42
CA PHE A 38 -0.97 -6.04 -14.20
C PHE A 38 -2.41 -6.53 -14.37
N GLU A 39 -2.77 -7.56 -13.62
CA GLU A 39 -4.13 -8.06 -13.50
C GLU A 39 -4.57 -7.94 -12.04
N LEU A 40 -5.85 -7.63 -11.80
CA LEU A 40 -6.45 -7.63 -10.48
C LEU A 40 -7.24 -8.93 -10.30
N PRO A 41 -6.64 -10.00 -9.72
CA PRO A 41 -7.38 -11.24 -9.53
C PRO A 41 -8.40 -11.08 -8.40
N GLU A 42 -9.44 -11.92 -8.45
CA GLU A 42 -10.27 -12.22 -7.27
C GLU A 42 -9.41 -12.83 -6.17
N LEU A 43 -9.68 -12.45 -4.92
CA LEU A 43 -8.98 -12.97 -3.75
C LEU A 43 -9.40 -14.42 -3.44
N ASP A 44 -8.51 -15.16 -2.78
CA ASP A 44 -8.86 -16.48 -2.28
C ASP A 44 -9.81 -16.38 -1.07
N GLN A 45 -10.65 -17.41 -0.87
CA GLN A 45 -11.68 -17.39 0.19
C GLN A 45 -11.08 -17.23 1.59
N LYS A 46 -9.85 -17.70 1.79
CA LYS A 46 -9.13 -17.54 3.06
C LYS A 46 -8.84 -16.07 3.32
N THR A 47 -8.30 -15.36 2.33
CA THR A 47 -8.00 -13.93 2.41
C THR A 47 -9.29 -13.12 2.58
N VAL A 48 -10.36 -13.46 1.85
CA VAL A 48 -11.67 -12.82 2.04
C VAL A 48 -12.17 -12.95 3.48
N SER A 49 -12.09 -14.14 4.07
CA SER A 49 -12.49 -14.37 5.47
C SER A 49 -11.62 -13.57 6.45
N GLU A 50 -10.30 -13.56 6.25
CA GLU A 50 -9.36 -12.80 7.09
C GLU A 50 -9.61 -11.28 7.02
N LEU A 51 -9.87 -10.76 5.82
CA LEU A 51 -10.22 -9.35 5.61
C LEU A 51 -11.55 -8.99 6.29
N GLY A 52 -12.55 -9.87 6.23
CA GLY A 52 -13.82 -9.69 6.94
C GLY A 52 -13.64 -9.49 8.44
N GLU A 53 -12.78 -10.30 9.08
CA GLU A 53 -12.48 -10.16 10.50
C GLU A 53 -11.70 -8.86 10.80
N ILE A 54 -10.75 -8.47 9.96
CA ILE A 54 -10.02 -7.19 10.10
C ILE A 54 -11.00 -6.01 10.04
N PHE A 55 -11.93 -6.02 9.08
CA PHE A 55 -12.89 -4.92 8.89
C PHE A 55 -13.90 -4.85 10.02
N LYS A 56 -14.36 -5.99 10.52
CA LYS A 56 -15.23 -6.07 11.68
C LYS A 56 -14.55 -5.52 12.94
N GLN A 57 -13.30 -5.91 13.20
CA GLN A 57 -12.53 -5.41 14.34
C GLN A 57 -12.24 -3.91 14.24
N SER A 58 -12.11 -3.40 13.02
CA SER A 58 -11.83 -1.99 12.74
C SER A 58 -13.08 -1.12 12.62
N GLY A 59 -14.28 -1.71 12.69
CA GLY A 59 -15.56 -1.00 12.59
C GLY A 59 -15.87 -0.45 11.20
N ILE A 60 -15.29 -1.01 10.13
CA ILE A 60 -15.46 -0.53 8.74
C ILE A 60 -16.21 -1.53 7.84
N SER A 61 -16.67 -2.67 8.39
CA SER A 61 -17.29 -3.76 7.63
C SER A 61 -18.61 -3.42 6.93
N GLU A 62 -19.30 -2.36 7.36
CA GLU A 62 -20.56 -1.93 6.73
C GLU A 62 -20.33 -1.04 5.49
N ILE A 63 -19.10 -0.55 5.29
CA ILE A 63 -18.76 0.45 4.29
C ILE A 63 -17.80 -0.11 3.25
N VAL A 64 -16.85 -0.96 3.68
CA VAL A 64 -15.81 -1.51 2.82
C VAL A 64 -16.26 -2.84 2.22
N ASP A 65 -16.27 -2.92 0.89
CA ASP A 65 -16.47 -4.16 0.15
C ASP A 65 -15.12 -4.89 -0.08
N ILE A 66 -15.15 -6.23 -0.04
CA ILE A 66 -13.96 -7.06 -0.20
C ILE A 66 -13.79 -7.41 -1.68
N HIS A 67 -13.13 -6.52 -2.41
CA HIS A 67 -12.68 -6.76 -3.79
C HIS A 67 -11.32 -6.11 -4.04
N ASN A 68 -10.70 -6.40 -5.19
CA ASN A 68 -9.39 -5.85 -5.57
C ASN A 68 -9.57 -4.83 -6.71
N PRO A 69 -9.24 -3.53 -6.54
CA PRO A 69 -8.56 -2.92 -5.39
C PRO A 69 -9.48 -2.77 -4.16
N ILE A 70 -8.91 -2.83 -2.96
CA ILE A 70 -9.66 -2.60 -1.71
C ILE A 70 -9.68 -1.09 -1.42
N ASP A 71 -10.88 -0.49 -1.36
CA ASP A 71 -11.09 0.87 -0.85
C ASP A 71 -11.35 0.82 0.66
N LEU A 72 -10.33 1.11 1.46
CA LEU A 72 -10.40 1.15 2.91
C LEU A 72 -11.20 2.33 3.46
N THR A 73 -11.55 3.30 2.62
CA THR A 73 -12.11 4.60 2.98
C THR A 73 -11.23 5.42 3.94
N PRO A 74 -11.49 6.73 4.11
CA PRO A 74 -10.72 7.55 5.04
C PRO A 74 -10.81 7.13 6.52
N MET A 75 -11.68 6.17 6.88
CA MET A 75 -11.92 5.73 8.26
C MET A 75 -10.91 4.69 8.77
N ALA A 76 -10.19 4.00 7.88
CA ALA A 76 -9.22 2.99 8.29
C ALA A 76 -8.03 3.61 9.04
N ASN A 77 -7.79 3.11 10.25
CA ASN A 77 -6.64 3.52 11.06
C ASN A 77 -5.34 2.82 10.61
N ASP A 78 -4.20 3.23 11.17
CA ASP A 78 -2.89 2.69 10.79
C ASP A 78 -2.79 1.15 10.87
N GLU A 79 -3.48 0.55 11.85
CA GLU A 79 -3.46 -0.91 12.07
C GLU A 79 -4.31 -1.66 11.04
N ALA A 80 -5.54 -1.22 10.82
CA ALA A 80 -6.43 -1.78 9.82
C ALA A 80 -5.76 -1.73 8.44
N TYR A 81 -5.15 -0.59 8.12
CA TYR A 81 -4.44 -0.38 6.86
C TYR A 81 -3.37 -1.43 6.59
N GLU A 82 -2.46 -1.60 7.56
CA GLU A 82 -1.33 -2.50 7.38
C GLU A 82 -1.74 -3.98 7.49
N LYS A 83 -2.69 -4.33 8.37
CA LYS A 83 -3.23 -5.69 8.44
C LYS A 83 -3.90 -6.08 7.13
N THR A 84 -4.73 -5.21 6.55
CA THR A 84 -5.37 -5.45 5.25
C THR A 84 -4.35 -5.64 4.15
N PHE A 85 -3.32 -4.78 4.07
CA PHE A 85 -2.28 -4.96 3.05
C PHE A 85 -1.46 -6.23 3.26
N SER A 86 -1.14 -6.55 4.50
CA SER A 86 -0.39 -7.77 4.86
C SER A 86 -1.18 -9.03 4.47
N ALA A 87 -2.51 -9.05 4.71
CA ALA A 87 -3.39 -10.15 4.29
C ALA A 87 -3.44 -10.26 2.77
N LEU A 88 -3.62 -9.12 2.07
CA LEU A 88 -3.62 -9.07 0.61
C LEU A 88 -2.30 -9.56 0.00
N LEU A 89 -1.16 -9.16 0.55
CA LEU A 89 0.16 -9.65 0.13
C LEU A 89 0.38 -11.12 0.47
N SER A 90 -0.36 -11.69 1.42
CA SER A 90 -0.28 -13.12 1.78
C SER A 90 -1.16 -14.00 0.90
N ASP A 91 -2.14 -13.42 0.21
CA ASP A 91 -3.02 -14.12 -0.74
C ASP A 91 -2.20 -14.86 -1.81
N SER A 92 -2.55 -16.12 -2.06
CA SER A 92 -1.84 -17.01 -2.98
C SER A 92 -1.91 -16.58 -4.45
N ARG A 93 -2.94 -15.81 -4.81
CA ARG A 93 -3.21 -15.30 -6.15
C ARG A 93 -2.51 -13.97 -6.43
N ILE A 94 -2.04 -13.27 -5.40
CA ILE A 94 -1.30 -12.01 -5.52
C ILE A 94 0.19 -12.26 -5.69
N ASN A 95 0.85 -11.55 -6.60
CA ASN A 95 2.30 -11.65 -6.84
C ASN A 95 3.05 -10.39 -6.38
N VAL A 96 2.42 -9.22 -6.53
CA VAL A 96 3.02 -7.92 -6.25
C VAL A 96 1.96 -6.97 -5.66
N GLY A 97 2.38 -5.91 -4.97
CA GLY A 97 1.44 -5.00 -4.29
C GLY A 97 1.60 -3.52 -4.60
N VAL A 98 0.49 -2.79 -4.51
CA VAL A 98 0.47 -1.32 -4.42
C VAL A 98 -0.40 -0.89 -3.26
N LEU A 99 0.10 0.02 -2.45
CA LEU A 99 -0.62 0.62 -1.34
C LEU A 99 -0.67 2.13 -1.56
N GLY A 100 -1.85 2.65 -1.87
CA GLY A 100 -2.15 4.07 -1.84
C GLY A 100 -2.31 4.56 -0.41
N VAL A 101 -1.87 5.77 -0.12
CA VAL A 101 -2.09 6.52 1.12
C VAL A 101 -2.51 7.91 0.69
N VAL A 102 -3.78 8.24 0.92
CA VAL A 102 -4.31 9.60 0.79
C VAL A 102 -4.44 10.17 2.21
N PRO A 103 -3.42 10.90 2.71
CA PRO A 103 -3.29 11.28 4.11
C PRO A 103 -4.18 12.48 4.51
N LEU A 104 -5.38 12.58 3.91
CA LEU A 104 -6.38 13.61 4.20
C LEU A 104 -7.40 13.09 5.23
N THR A 105 -6.91 12.46 6.29
CA THR A 105 -7.70 11.84 7.35
C THR A 105 -6.98 11.90 8.69
N ALA A 106 -7.74 12.08 9.78
CA ALA A 106 -7.21 11.99 11.15
C ALA A 106 -7.04 10.54 11.65
N ALA A 107 -7.45 9.54 10.86
CA ALA A 107 -7.34 8.13 11.22
C ALA A 107 -5.90 7.59 11.08
N LEU A 108 -5.06 8.26 10.29
CA LEU A 108 -3.66 7.89 10.06
C LEU A 108 -2.70 8.84 10.76
N ASN A 109 -1.50 8.35 11.04
CA ASN A 109 -0.41 9.15 11.59
C ASN A 109 0.60 9.46 10.50
N THR A 110 0.44 10.61 9.85
CA THR A 110 1.14 10.95 8.60
C THR A 110 1.89 12.27 8.65
N LEU A 111 1.52 13.15 9.58
CA LEU A 111 2.23 14.41 9.84
C LEU A 111 3.31 14.27 10.91
N SER A 112 4.31 15.17 10.87
CA SER A 112 5.34 15.29 11.90
C SER A 112 4.74 15.75 13.21
N ALA A 113 5.26 15.28 14.35
CA ALA A 113 4.78 15.70 15.66
C ALA A 113 4.72 17.24 15.78
N SER A 114 3.57 17.75 16.21
CA SER A 114 3.30 19.18 16.36
C SER A 114 2.34 19.41 17.53
N SER A 115 2.35 20.59 18.13
CA SER A 115 1.37 20.99 19.16
C SER A 115 -0.04 21.24 18.61
N SER A 116 -0.20 21.36 17.28
CA SER A 116 -1.49 21.68 16.63
C SER A 116 -2.37 20.46 16.34
N HIS A 117 -1.84 19.24 16.44
CA HIS A 117 -2.56 17.99 16.17
C HIS A 117 -1.96 16.83 16.96
N LYS A 118 -2.54 15.63 16.83
CA LYS A 118 -2.09 14.42 17.54
C LYS A 118 -1.32 13.42 16.68
N GLU A 119 -1.19 13.71 15.38
CA GLU A 119 -0.43 12.87 14.47
C GLU A 119 1.07 12.94 14.74
N ASP A 120 1.72 11.80 14.54
CA ASP A 120 3.18 11.68 14.51
C ASP A 120 3.55 10.43 13.68
N PHE A 121 4.06 10.63 12.47
CA PHE A 121 4.47 9.51 11.60
C PHE A 121 5.66 8.72 12.15
N THR A 122 6.39 9.25 13.14
CA THR A 122 7.54 8.57 13.75
C THR A 122 7.15 7.69 14.93
N LYS A 123 5.94 7.87 15.49
CA LYS A 123 5.49 7.12 16.66
C LYS A 123 5.34 5.63 16.37
N ASN A 124 5.50 4.80 17.41
CA ASN A 124 5.24 3.37 17.32
C ASN A 124 3.80 3.10 16.87
N GLY A 125 3.64 2.22 15.88
CA GLY A 125 2.33 1.86 15.34
C GLY A 125 1.74 2.86 14.34
N SER A 126 2.44 3.93 13.96
CA SER A 126 2.11 4.75 12.78
C SER A 126 2.18 3.94 11.49
N ILE A 127 1.45 4.37 10.46
CA ILE A 127 1.46 3.74 9.14
C ILE A 127 2.88 3.64 8.58
N ALA A 128 3.72 4.67 8.76
CA ALA A 128 5.09 4.64 8.25
C ALA A 128 5.93 3.52 8.90
N ASN A 129 5.92 3.41 10.23
CA ASN A 129 6.64 2.35 10.95
C ASN A 129 6.07 0.96 10.63
N ARG A 130 4.75 0.84 10.50
CA ARG A 130 4.08 -0.41 10.10
C ARG A 130 4.50 -0.86 8.70
N LEU A 131 4.57 0.04 7.73
CA LEU A 131 5.03 -0.26 6.37
C LEU A 131 6.51 -0.65 6.33
N ILE A 132 7.35 -0.01 7.13
CA ILE A 132 8.77 -0.39 7.27
C ILE A 132 8.87 -1.83 7.81
N ALA A 133 8.15 -2.16 8.87
CA ALA A 133 8.13 -3.51 9.43
C ALA A 133 7.56 -4.55 8.44
N LEU A 134 6.54 -4.18 7.67
CA LEU A 134 5.96 -5.04 6.63
C LEU A 134 6.98 -5.35 5.53
N LYS A 135 7.81 -4.37 5.15
CA LYS A 135 8.84 -4.55 4.11
C LYS A 135 9.86 -5.61 4.50
N GLU A 136 10.26 -5.64 5.76
CA GLU A 136 11.29 -6.57 6.25
C GLU A 136 10.80 -8.02 6.27
N ARG A 137 9.52 -8.24 6.58
CA ARG A 137 8.95 -9.60 6.64
C ARG A 137 8.31 -10.10 5.33
N THR A 138 8.16 -9.24 4.32
CA THR A 138 7.53 -9.61 3.05
C THR A 138 8.55 -9.90 1.94
N LYS A 139 8.32 -10.98 1.18
CA LYS A 139 9.15 -11.36 0.02
C LYS A 139 8.63 -10.81 -1.31
N LYS A 140 7.31 -10.62 -1.43
CA LYS A 140 6.68 -10.03 -2.62
C LYS A 140 7.04 -8.54 -2.71
N PRO A 141 7.38 -8.03 -3.89
CA PRO A 141 7.66 -6.60 -4.06
C PRO A 141 6.36 -5.82 -4.01
N TRP A 142 6.43 -4.63 -3.42
CA TRP A 142 5.33 -3.69 -3.37
C TRP A 142 5.83 -2.26 -3.32
N ILE A 143 4.94 -1.33 -3.66
CA ILE A 143 5.21 0.12 -3.67
C ILE A 143 4.14 0.89 -2.91
N VAL A 144 4.48 2.10 -2.49
CA VAL A 144 3.55 3.05 -1.87
C VAL A 144 3.29 4.21 -2.82
N VAL A 145 2.05 4.66 -2.87
CA VAL A 145 1.66 5.95 -3.44
C VAL A 145 1.21 6.84 -2.29
N VAL A 146 1.82 8.00 -2.11
CA VAL A 146 1.35 9.04 -1.19
C VAL A 146 0.81 10.18 -2.03
N ASP A 147 -0.50 10.19 -2.25
CA ASP A 147 -1.19 11.19 -3.07
C ASP A 147 -1.58 12.39 -2.21
N SER A 148 -0.66 13.35 -2.08
CA SER A 148 -0.91 14.58 -1.34
C SER A 148 0.13 15.67 -1.61
N GLY A 149 0.10 16.75 -0.81
CA GLY A 149 1.01 17.90 -0.88
C GLY A 149 2.28 17.79 -0.03
N VAL A 150 3.08 18.86 -0.04
CA VAL A 150 4.42 18.92 0.58
C VAL A 150 4.45 18.70 2.10
N GLN A 151 3.31 18.84 2.77
CA GLN A 151 3.19 18.62 4.22
C GLN A 151 3.55 17.19 4.64
N TYR A 152 3.46 16.23 3.72
CA TYR A 152 3.74 14.81 3.97
C TYR A 152 5.13 14.37 3.48
N ASP A 153 5.96 15.30 3.00
CA ASP A 153 7.27 14.98 2.43
C ASP A 153 8.24 14.42 3.48
N GLU A 154 8.11 14.82 4.75
CA GLU A 154 8.93 14.26 5.83
C GLU A 154 8.65 12.76 6.05
N MET A 155 7.38 12.35 6.02
CA MET A 155 6.99 10.94 6.08
C MET A 155 7.49 10.18 4.85
N VAL A 156 7.36 10.75 3.65
CA VAL A 156 7.89 10.16 2.42
C VAL A 156 9.41 9.95 2.51
N GLY A 157 10.15 10.97 2.95
CA GLY A 157 11.58 10.87 3.17
C GLY A 157 11.93 9.81 4.23
N PHE A 158 11.13 9.69 5.28
CA PHE A 158 11.31 8.66 6.31
C PHE A 158 11.12 7.24 5.77
N LEU A 159 10.07 7.00 4.97
CA LEU A 159 9.84 5.74 4.27
C LEU A 159 10.99 5.40 3.32
N GLU A 160 11.44 6.37 2.52
CA GLU A 160 12.50 6.16 1.54
C GLU A 160 13.87 5.89 2.16
N ARG A 161 14.22 6.58 3.26
CA ARG A 161 15.44 6.28 4.04
C ARG A 161 15.44 4.84 4.57
N ASN A 162 14.26 4.30 4.86
CA ASN A 162 14.05 2.91 5.25
C ASN A 162 13.78 1.97 4.05
N ARG A 163 14.09 2.42 2.83
CA ARG A 163 14.02 1.66 1.57
C ARG A 163 12.60 1.21 1.21
N VAL A 164 11.55 1.88 1.68
CA VAL A 164 10.19 1.70 1.15
C VAL A 164 10.07 2.56 -0.12
N PRO A 165 9.72 1.97 -1.29
CA PRO A 165 9.62 2.75 -2.52
C PRO A 165 8.31 3.53 -2.58
N VAL A 166 8.42 4.85 -2.43
CA VAL A 166 7.29 5.78 -2.46
C VAL A 166 7.24 6.56 -3.77
N PHE A 167 6.02 6.79 -4.26
CA PHE A 167 5.68 7.65 -5.38
C PHE A 167 4.60 8.65 -4.96
N ARG A 168 4.45 9.74 -5.72
CA ARG A 168 3.46 10.80 -5.43
C ARG A 168 2.22 10.73 -6.32
N LYS A 169 2.19 9.82 -7.30
CA LYS A 169 1.08 9.65 -8.25
C LYS A 169 0.97 8.18 -8.66
N ALA A 170 -0.25 7.65 -8.68
CA ALA A 170 -0.51 6.24 -8.96
C ALA A 170 -0.15 5.83 -10.40
N ASP A 171 -0.45 6.68 -11.39
CA ASP A 171 -0.15 6.45 -12.81
C ASP A 171 1.35 6.24 -13.07
N VAL A 172 2.18 7.13 -12.54
CA VAL A 172 3.65 7.06 -12.64
C VAL A 172 4.18 5.86 -11.86
N ALA A 173 3.62 5.59 -10.68
CA ALA A 173 4.01 4.46 -9.84
C ALA A 173 3.79 3.14 -10.57
N LEU A 174 2.58 2.91 -11.10
CA LEU A 174 2.22 1.68 -11.81
C LEU A 174 3.00 1.50 -13.09
N LYS A 175 3.21 2.56 -13.87
CA LYS A 175 4.03 2.50 -15.10
C LYS A 175 5.45 2.03 -14.80
N LEU A 176 6.10 2.62 -13.79
CA LEU A 176 7.46 2.25 -13.41
C LEU A 176 7.52 0.87 -12.75
N PHE A 177 6.49 0.49 -12.00
CA PHE A 177 6.43 -0.81 -11.36
C PHE A 177 6.20 -1.95 -12.36
N ASN A 178 5.38 -1.72 -13.40
CA ASN A 178 5.25 -2.61 -14.55
C ASN A 178 6.63 -2.94 -15.16
N ILE A 179 7.41 -1.90 -15.45
CA ILE A 179 8.76 -2.05 -16.04
C ILE A 179 9.68 -2.86 -15.11
N PHE A 180 9.68 -2.56 -13.81
CA PHE A 180 10.47 -3.30 -12.83
C PHE A 180 10.06 -4.78 -12.78
N CYS A 181 8.77 -5.08 -12.69
CA CYS A 181 8.25 -6.44 -12.60
C CYS A 181 8.55 -7.24 -13.87
N GLN A 182 8.36 -6.64 -15.05
CA GLN A 182 8.70 -7.28 -16.32
C GLN A 182 10.18 -7.65 -16.38
N HIS A 183 11.07 -6.72 -16.07
CA HIS A 183 12.52 -6.97 -16.08
C HIS A 183 12.94 -8.08 -15.11
N LYS A 184 12.24 -8.21 -13.98
CA LYS A 184 12.49 -9.27 -12.99
C LYS A 184 11.96 -10.63 -13.42
N LEU A 185 10.99 -10.70 -14.32
CA LEU A 185 10.42 -11.95 -14.86
C LEU A 185 11.18 -12.46 -16.09
N GLU A 186 11.85 -11.58 -16.82
CA GLU A 186 12.68 -11.94 -17.99
C GLU A 186 14.06 -12.51 -17.61
N LYS A 187 14.42 -12.47 -16.32
CA LYS A 187 15.68 -12.98 -15.78
C LYS A 187 15.47 -14.28 -15.01
#